data_AF-F0XZH4-F1
#
_entry.id   AF-F0XZH4-F1
#
_cell.length_a   1.000
_cell.length_b   1.000
_cell.length_c   1.000
_cell.angle_alpha   90.00
_cell.angle_beta   90.00
_cell.angle_gamma   90.00
#
_symmetry.space_group_name_H-M   'P 1'
#
loop_
_entity.id
_entity.type
_entity.pdbx_description
1 polymer ?
#
loop_
_entity_poly.entity_id
_entity_poly.type
_entity_poly.pdbx_seq_one_letter_code
_entity_poly.pdbx_strand_id
1 'polypeptide(L)'
;EDEPPLLEELGIDFGDIWSKTKLVLKPSLSEIDPVLVEDADLAGPLVFVFALGGMLMLHGKLHFGYVYGFGMSSCVATYALLNLMTESSAGIEFGAVVSFLGYCLLPVIALAVAALAVSMTSTLGSILSALTVLASTGTSTRLFEAKLHMRHQRYLIAYPLALIYSVFVLITIF
;
A
#
# COMPACT_ATOMS: atom_id res chain seq x y z
N GLU A 1 -20.90 -31.47 3.03
CA GLU A 1 -21.41 -30.23 3.65
C GLU A 1 -20.23 -29.47 4.25
N ASP A 2 -19.36 -28.99 3.37
CA ASP A 2 -18.30 -28.02 3.70
C ASP A 2 -18.17 -27.17 2.43
N GLU A 3 -19.19 -26.36 2.18
CA GLU A 3 -19.09 -25.31 1.18
C GLU A 3 -18.42 -24.11 1.87
N PRO A 4 -17.35 -23.56 1.28
CA PRO A 4 -16.72 -22.37 1.83
C PRO A 4 -17.75 -21.23 1.89
N PRO A 5 -17.67 -20.35 2.90
CA PRO A 5 -18.57 -19.21 3.01
C PRO A 5 -18.60 -18.37 1.72
N LEU A 6 -19.78 -17.86 1.36
CA LEU A 6 -20.03 -17.05 0.14
C LEU A 6 -19.08 -15.85 -0.05
N LEU A 7 -18.44 -15.38 1.04
CA LEU A 7 -17.48 -14.27 1.03
C LEU A 7 -16.11 -14.72 0.49
N GLU A 8 -15.74 -15.97 0.76
CA GLU A 8 -14.53 -16.63 0.24
C GLU A 8 -14.72 -16.96 -1.25
N GLU A 9 -15.92 -17.38 -1.66
CA GLU A 9 -16.30 -17.49 -3.10
C GLU A 9 -16.30 -16.14 -3.83
N LEU A 10 -16.52 -15.02 -3.13
CA LEU A 10 -16.50 -13.67 -3.71
C LEU A 10 -15.09 -13.05 -3.69
N GLY A 11 -14.06 -13.78 -3.26
CA GLY A 11 -12.67 -13.32 -3.16
C GLY A 11 -12.41 -12.36 -1.99
N ILE A 12 -13.27 -12.34 -0.97
CA ILE A 12 -13.14 -11.53 0.25
C ILE A 12 -12.86 -12.45 1.45
N ASP A 13 -11.59 -12.79 1.65
CA ASP A 13 -11.12 -13.46 2.86
C ASP A 13 -10.69 -12.41 3.91
N PHE A 14 -11.49 -12.26 4.96
CA PHE A 14 -11.20 -11.34 6.07
C PHE A 14 -9.98 -11.76 6.90
N GLY A 15 -9.67 -13.05 6.95
CA GLY A 15 -8.47 -13.59 7.59
C GLY A 15 -7.20 -13.15 6.84
N ASP A 16 -7.24 -13.19 5.52
CA ASP A 16 -6.14 -12.72 4.66
C ASP A 16 -5.96 -11.22 4.72
N ILE A 17 -7.07 -10.44 4.67
CA ILE A 17 -7.03 -8.98 4.81
C ILE A 17 -6.35 -8.60 6.13
N TRP A 18 -6.71 -9.28 7.22
CA TRP A 18 -6.14 -9.04 8.54
C TRP A 18 -4.66 -9.45 8.61
N SER A 19 -4.29 -10.56 7.98
CA SER A 19 -2.92 -11.06 7.93
C SER A 19 -2.00 -10.15 7.11
N LYS A 20 -2.47 -9.66 5.95
CA LYS A 20 -1.79 -8.66 5.11
C LYS A 20 -1.66 -7.32 5.82
N THR A 21 -2.70 -6.88 6.52
CA THR A 21 -2.66 -5.67 7.37
C THR A 21 -1.60 -5.80 8.47
N LYS A 22 -1.56 -6.94 9.17
CA LYS A 22 -0.54 -7.23 10.18
C LYS A 22 0.86 -7.32 9.59
N LEU A 23 1.00 -7.77 8.34
CA LEU A 23 2.29 -7.85 7.65
C LEU A 23 2.89 -6.46 7.42
N VAL A 24 2.07 -5.47 7.08
CA VAL A 24 2.49 -4.07 6.95
C VAL A 24 2.94 -3.49 8.30
N LEU A 25 2.34 -3.95 9.40
CA LEU A 25 2.71 -3.54 10.76
C LEU A 25 3.90 -4.32 11.35
N LYS A 26 4.25 -5.49 10.79
CA LYS A 26 5.36 -6.31 11.29
C LYS A 26 6.71 -5.66 10.97
N PRO A 27 7.71 -5.79 11.87
CA PRO A 27 9.06 -5.29 11.63
C PRO A 27 9.66 -5.85 10.33
N SER A 28 10.44 -5.04 9.63
CA SER A 28 11.06 -5.34 8.32
C SER A 28 11.96 -6.59 8.26
N LEU A 29 12.12 -7.31 9.36
CA LEU A 29 12.96 -8.50 9.52
C LEU A 29 12.17 -9.83 9.49
N SER A 30 10.84 -9.81 9.58
CA SER A 30 10.02 -11.03 9.54
C SER A 30 9.88 -11.57 8.12
N GLU A 31 10.03 -12.88 7.91
CA GLU A 31 9.76 -13.54 6.62
C GLU A 31 8.32 -13.28 6.16
N ILE A 32 8.16 -13.08 4.85
CA ILE A 32 6.85 -12.89 4.22
C ILE A 32 6.38 -14.27 3.81
N ASP A 33 5.20 -14.66 4.29
CA ASP A 33 4.56 -15.91 3.89
C ASP A 33 4.19 -15.81 2.40
N PRO A 34 4.72 -16.66 1.51
CA PRO A 34 4.45 -16.60 0.08
C PRO A 34 2.96 -16.74 -0.25
N VAL A 35 2.18 -17.44 0.58
CA VAL A 35 0.73 -17.60 0.42
C VAL A 35 0.02 -16.25 0.46
N LEU A 36 0.43 -15.34 1.36
CA LEU A 36 -0.17 -14.00 1.50
C LEU A 36 0.13 -13.07 0.32
N VAL A 37 1.11 -13.43 -0.51
CA VAL A 37 1.54 -12.69 -1.70
C VAL A 37 0.91 -13.30 -2.96
N GLU A 38 0.40 -14.53 -2.86
CA GLU A 38 -0.16 -15.23 -4.01
C GLU A 38 -1.53 -14.68 -4.39
N ASP A 39 -2.41 -14.51 -3.39
CA ASP A 39 -3.78 -14.04 -3.59
C ASP A 39 -3.90 -12.53 -3.53
N ALA A 40 -4.48 -11.93 -4.58
CA ALA A 40 -4.76 -10.49 -4.64
C ALA A 40 -6.22 -10.20 -4.26
N ASP A 41 -6.43 -9.39 -3.24
CA ASP A 41 -7.76 -8.91 -2.86
C ASP A 41 -7.90 -7.41 -3.17
N LEU A 42 -9.05 -7.01 -3.72
CA LEU A 42 -9.36 -5.62 -4.04
C LEU A 42 -10.15 -4.92 -2.92
N ALA A 43 -10.78 -5.68 -2.03
CA ALA A 43 -11.61 -5.15 -0.95
C ALA A 43 -10.78 -4.40 0.10
N GLY A 44 -9.65 -4.96 0.56
CA GLY A 44 -8.77 -4.30 1.54
C GLY A 44 -8.25 -2.93 1.08
N PRO A 45 -7.58 -2.85 -0.08
CA PRO A 45 -7.13 -1.60 -0.68
C PRO A 45 -8.21 -0.53 -0.79
N LEU A 46 -9.41 -0.93 -1.22
CA LEU A 46 -10.55 -0.04 -1.38
C LEU A 46 -10.98 0.56 -0.04
N VAL A 47 -11.06 -0.27 1.02
CA VAL A 47 -11.32 0.21 2.39
C VAL A 47 -10.24 1.21 2.84
N PHE A 48 -8.96 0.96 2.58
CA PHE A 48 -7.89 1.87 2.96
C PHE A 48 -7.95 3.21 2.21
N VAL A 49 -8.24 3.21 0.92
CA VAL A 49 -8.42 4.43 0.13
C VAL A 49 -9.61 5.25 0.63
N PHE A 50 -10.74 4.61 0.94
CA PHE A 50 -11.89 5.30 1.53
C PHE A 50 -11.60 5.83 2.94
N ALA A 51 -10.89 5.06 3.77
CA ALA A 51 -10.48 5.50 5.10
C ALA A 51 -9.54 6.72 5.02
N LEU A 52 -8.55 6.70 4.13
CA LEU A 52 -7.68 7.84 3.88
C LEU A 52 -8.49 9.05 3.41
N GLY A 53 -9.33 8.88 2.39
CA GLY A 53 -10.22 9.92 1.88
C GLY A 53 -11.12 10.53 2.96
N GLY A 54 -11.70 9.69 3.82
CA GLY A 54 -12.51 10.12 4.96
C GLY A 54 -11.71 10.94 5.98
N MET A 55 -10.49 10.52 6.31
CA MET A 55 -9.61 11.28 7.21
C MET A 55 -9.20 12.63 6.63
N LEU A 56 -8.95 12.72 5.31
CA LEU A 56 -8.70 14.00 4.65
C LEU A 56 -9.94 14.90 4.66
N MET A 57 -11.14 14.34 4.49
CA MET A 57 -12.38 15.12 4.61
C MET A 57 -12.58 15.67 6.02
N LEU A 58 -12.19 14.93 7.07
CA LEU A 58 -12.22 15.43 8.45
C LEU A 58 -11.21 16.58 8.68
N HIS A 59 -10.11 16.61 7.93
CA HIS A 59 -9.19 17.76 7.88
C HIS A 59 -9.76 18.98 7.13
N GLY A 60 -10.99 18.88 6.59
CA GLY A 60 -11.59 19.92 5.76
C GLY A 60 -10.99 20.00 4.35
N LYS A 61 -10.14 19.02 3.99
CA LYS A 61 -9.43 18.95 2.72
C LYS A 61 -10.19 18.04 1.76
N LEU A 62 -10.93 18.62 0.81
CA LEU A 62 -11.62 17.86 -0.23
C LEU A 62 -10.65 17.44 -1.35
N HIS A 63 -9.66 16.60 -0.99
CA HIS A 63 -8.65 16.06 -1.91
C HIS A 63 -8.97 14.64 -2.39
N PHE A 64 -10.23 14.19 -2.26
CA PHE A 64 -10.65 12.84 -2.65
C PHE A 64 -10.30 12.53 -4.11
N GLY A 65 -10.47 13.50 -5.01
CA GLY A 65 -10.08 13.37 -6.42
C GLY A 65 -8.57 13.16 -6.63
N TYR A 66 -7.72 13.79 -5.82
CA TYR A 66 -6.27 13.60 -5.89
C TYR A 66 -5.87 12.22 -5.41
N VAL A 67 -6.45 11.74 -4.29
CA VAL A 67 -6.20 10.39 -3.78
C VAL A 67 -6.58 9.33 -4.83
N TYR A 68 -7.75 9.46 -5.45
CA TYR A 68 -8.22 8.53 -6.46
C TYR A 68 -7.41 8.62 -7.77
N GLY A 69 -7.23 9.83 -8.32
CA GLY A 69 -6.52 10.04 -9.59
C GLY A 69 -5.05 9.65 -9.48
N PHE A 70 -4.36 10.15 -8.46
CA PHE A 70 -2.95 9.79 -8.22
C PHE A 70 -2.81 8.31 -7.89
N GLY A 71 -3.71 7.72 -7.08
CA GLY A 71 -3.69 6.30 -6.76
C GLY A 71 -3.83 5.39 -7.97
N MET A 72 -4.82 5.63 -8.82
CA MET A 72 -5.01 4.87 -10.06
C MET A 72 -3.80 5.02 -11.00
N SER A 73 -3.31 6.25 -11.18
CA SER A 73 -2.12 6.50 -12.02
C SER A 73 -0.86 5.81 -11.49
N SER A 74 -0.69 5.76 -10.16
CA SER A 74 0.42 5.09 -9.48
C SER A 74 0.36 3.57 -9.68
N CYS A 75 -0.83 2.98 -9.62
CA CYS A 75 -1.03 1.56 -9.90
C CYS A 75 -0.68 1.25 -11.36
N VAL A 76 -1.17 2.04 -12.33
CA VAL A 76 -0.85 1.85 -13.77
C VAL A 76 0.65 2.01 -14.03
N ALA A 77 1.27 3.06 -13.48
CA ALA A 77 2.70 3.29 -13.64
C ALA A 77 3.54 2.16 -13.05
N THR A 78 3.20 1.69 -11.84
CA THR A 78 3.91 0.59 -11.18
C THR A 78 3.71 -0.73 -11.91
N TYR A 79 2.50 -1.02 -12.37
CA TYR A 79 2.21 -2.20 -13.19
C TYR A 79 3.03 -2.21 -14.48
N ALA A 80 3.09 -1.07 -15.19
CA ALA A 80 3.90 -0.95 -16.40
C ALA A 80 5.39 -1.14 -16.10
N LEU A 81 5.91 -0.48 -15.07
CA LEU A 81 7.32 -0.60 -14.68
C LEU A 81 7.69 -2.05 -14.32
N LEU A 82 6.90 -2.71 -13.47
CA LEU A 82 7.20 -4.07 -13.03
C LEU A 82 7.12 -5.09 -14.18
N ASN A 83 6.15 -4.95 -15.09
CA ASN A 83 6.07 -5.83 -16.26
C ASN A 83 7.19 -5.57 -17.28
N LEU A 84 7.70 -4.35 -17.38
CA LEU A 84 8.88 -4.05 -18.21
C LEU A 84 10.19 -4.57 -17.59
N MET A 85 10.26 -4.66 -16.26
CA MET A 85 11.43 -5.17 -15.54
C MET A 85 11.48 -6.69 -15.45
N THR A 86 10.33 -7.36 -15.55
CA THR A 86 10.22 -8.80 -15.36
C THR A 86 10.58 -9.55 -16.65
N GLU A 87 11.57 -10.44 -16.58
CA GLU A 87 11.96 -11.32 -17.70
C GLU A 87 11.06 -12.57 -17.82
N SER A 88 10.25 -12.85 -16.79
CA SER A 88 9.33 -13.98 -16.75
C SER A 88 8.07 -13.75 -17.58
N SER A 89 7.67 -14.75 -18.37
CA SER A 89 6.49 -14.73 -19.25
C SER A 89 5.15 -14.55 -18.53
N ALA A 90 5.11 -14.69 -17.20
CA ALA A 90 3.89 -14.56 -16.39
C ALA A 90 3.62 -13.14 -15.86
N GLY A 91 4.61 -12.24 -15.84
CA GLY A 91 4.45 -10.86 -15.38
C GLY A 91 3.87 -10.72 -13.96
N ILE A 92 3.41 -9.51 -13.62
CA ILE A 92 2.60 -9.26 -12.41
C ILE A 92 1.18 -8.87 -12.82
N GLU A 93 0.19 -9.40 -12.14
CA GLU A 93 -1.21 -9.04 -12.35
C GLU A 93 -1.52 -7.64 -11.81
N PHE A 94 -2.42 -6.93 -12.49
CA PHE A 94 -2.82 -5.59 -12.07
C PHE A 94 -3.48 -5.60 -10.68
N GLY A 95 -4.27 -6.63 -10.38
CA GLY A 95 -4.89 -6.81 -9.06
C GLY A 95 -3.86 -6.84 -7.94
N ALA A 96 -2.78 -7.60 -8.10
CA ALA A 96 -1.70 -7.69 -7.11
C ALA A 96 -1.01 -6.33 -6.87
N VAL A 97 -0.82 -5.52 -7.92
CA VAL A 97 -0.25 -4.16 -7.78
C VAL A 97 -1.18 -3.28 -6.95
N VAL A 98 -2.48 -3.28 -7.27
CA VAL A 98 -3.49 -2.50 -6.51
C VAL A 98 -3.54 -2.96 -5.06
N SER A 99 -3.50 -4.27 -4.82
CA SER A 99 -3.44 -4.85 -3.48
C SER A 99 -2.23 -4.35 -2.70
N PHE A 100 -1.02 -4.59 -3.20
CA PHE A 100 0.20 -4.27 -2.47
C PHE A 100 0.38 -2.76 -2.24
N LEU A 101 0.01 -1.92 -3.21
CA LEU A 101 0.05 -0.47 -3.00
C LEU A 101 -0.99 -0.02 -1.96
N GLY A 102 -2.20 -0.58 -2.03
CA GLY A 102 -3.29 -0.22 -1.11
C GLY A 102 -3.03 -0.61 0.34
N TYR A 103 -2.54 -1.83 0.58
CA TYR A 103 -2.18 -2.29 1.94
C TYR A 103 -1.10 -1.43 2.58
N CYS A 104 -0.11 -1.03 1.78
CA CYS A 104 0.99 -0.18 2.24
C CYS A 104 0.60 1.28 2.45
N LEU A 105 -0.67 1.68 2.24
CA LEU A 105 -1.20 2.98 2.67
C LEU A 105 -1.51 3.02 4.17
N LEU A 106 -1.52 1.89 4.88
CA LEU A 106 -1.82 1.83 6.32
C LEU A 106 -0.99 2.83 7.16
N PRO A 107 0.35 2.96 6.98
CA PRO A 107 1.14 3.93 7.74
C PRO A 107 0.78 5.39 7.40
N VAL A 108 0.30 5.64 6.17
CA VAL A 108 -0.17 6.96 5.73
C VAL A 108 -1.50 7.31 6.40
N ILE A 109 -2.42 6.35 6.52
CA ILE A 109 -3.68 6.53 7.25
C ILE A 109 -3.41 6.81 8.73
N ALA A 110 -2.48 6.08 9.34
CA ALA A 110 -2.07 6.34 10.72
C ALA A 110 -1.51 7.77 10.89
N LEU A 111 -0.72 8.25 9.92
CA LEU A 111 -0.23 9.62 9.90
C LEU A 111 -1.37 10.63 9.75
N ALA A 112 -2.37 10.37 8.90
CA ALA A 112 -3.55 11.22 8.73
C ALA A 112 -4.36 11.35 10.04
N VAL A 113 -4.50 10.26 10.79
CA VAL A 113 -5.13 10.26 12.12
C VAL A 113 -4.28 11.06 13.12
N ALA A 114 -2.97 10.84 13.15
CA ALA A 114 -2.06 11.60 14.03
C ALA A 114 -2.10 13.10 13.72
N ALA A 115 -2.27 13.48 12.46
CA ALA A 115 -2.39 14.85 12.01
C ALA A 115 -3.66 15.56 12.52
N LEU A 116 -4.69 14.84 12.98
CA LEU A 116 -5.84 15.44 13.67
C LEU A 116 -5.51 15.87 15.10
N ALA A 117 -4.59 15.16 15.76
CA ALA A 117 -4.26 15.39 17.17
C ALA A 117 -3.05 16.32 17.36
N VAL A 118 -2.13 16.35 16.39
CA VAL A 118 -0.84 17.05 16.50
C VAL A 118 -0.63 17.95 15.28
N SER A 119 -0.10 19.16 15.50
CA SER A 119 0.29 20.05 14.42
C SER A 119 1.45 19.45 13.61
N MET A 120 1.20 19.13 12.34
CA MET A 120 2.19 18.53 11.43
C MET A 120 3.26 19.52 10.92
N THR A 121 3.14 20.81 11.25
CA THR A 121 4.16 21.85 10.95
C THR A 121 5.37 21.83 11.88
N SER A 122 5.34 20.98 12.91
CA SER A 122 6.47 20.75 13.82
C SER A 122 7.57 19.91 13.17
N THR A 123 8.82 20.04 13.65
CA THR A 123 9.92 19.11 13.34
C THR A 123 9.52 17.65 13.57
N LEU A 124 8.67 17.38 14.57
CA LEU A 124 8.11 16.06 14.82
C LEU A 124 7.22 15.56 13.68
N GLY A 125 6.41 16.45 13.09
CA GLY A 125 5.59 16.13 11.92
C GLY A 125 6.45 15.70 10.73
N SER A 126 7.53 16.43 10.44
CA SER A 126 8.47 16.07 9.38
C SER A 126 9.15 14.72 9.61
N ILE A 127 9.56 14.42 10.85
CA ILE A 127 10.18 13.13 11.21
C ILE A 127 9.17 11.98 11.02
N LEU A 128 7.94 12.15 11.52
CA LEU A 128 6.88 11.15 11.36
C LEU A 128 6.55 10.91 9.89
N SER A 129 6.48 11.97 9.09
CA SER A 129 6.26 11.90 7.65
C SER A 129 7.32 11.06 6.95
N ALA A 130 8.60 11.35 7.22
CA ALA A 130 9.71 10.61 6.65
C ALA A 130 9.67 9.12 7.07
N LEU A 131 9.37 8.84 8.34
CA LEU A 131 9.25 7.48 8.84
C LEU A 131 8.09 6.73 8.16
N THR A 132 6.96 7.39 7.95
CA THR A 132 5.79 6.83 7.24
C THR A 132 6.14 6.48 5.79
N VAL A 133 6.84 7.37 5.06
CA VAL A 133 7.29 7.09 3.69
C VAL A 133 8.22 5.87 3.68
N LEU A 134 9.21 5.84 4.57
CA LEU A 134 10.18 4.74 4.65
C LEU A 134 9.52 3.41 5.01
N ALA A 135 8.57 3.40 5.95
CA ALA A 135 7.84 2.20 6.34
C ALA A 135 6.95 1.68 5.19
N SER A 136 6.21 2.57 4.53
CA SER A 136 5.32 2.21 3.41
C SER A 136 6.12 1.72 2.20
N THR A 137 7.24 2.39 1.89
CA THR A 137 8.15 1.99 0.80
C THR A 137 8.82 0.65 1.12
N GLY A 138 9.33 0.49 2.34
CA GLY A 138 10.03 -0.72 2.77
C GLY A 138 9.12 -1.94 2.74
N THR A 139 7.88 -1.81 3.22
CA THR A 139 6.89 -2.89 3.20
C THR A 139 6.46 -3.23 1.76
N SER A 140 6.12 -2.22 0.95
CA SER A 140 5.66 -2.42 -0.44
C SER A 140 6.75 -3.03 -1.32
N THR A 141 7.99 -2.56 -1.20
CA THR A 141 9.13 -3.12 -1.95
C THR A 141 9.31 -4.61 -1.65
N ARG A 142 9.16 -5.02 -0.37
CA ARG A 142 9.31 -6.42 0.03
C ARG A 142 8.18 -7.31 -0.48
N LEU A 143 6.94 -6.79 -0.57
CA LEU A 143 5.82 -7.52 -1.17
C LEU A 143 6.08 -7.81 -2.66
N PHE A 144 6.55 -6.81 -3.41
CA PHE A 144 6.92 -6.99 -4.82
C PHE A 144 8.15 -7.89 -5.00
N GLU A 145 9.16 -7.76 -4.14
CA GLU A 145 10.33 -8.64 -4.11
C GLU A 145 9.92 -10.10 -3.86
N ALA A 146 8.99 -10.33 -2.93
CA ALA A 146 8.47 -11.67 -2.62
C ALA A 146 7.67 -12.26 -3.79
N LYS A 147 6.83 -11.46 -4.48
CA LYS A 147 6.01 -11.93 -5.61
C LYS A 147 6.84 -12.25 -6.84
N LEU A 148 7.80 -11.39 -7.18
CA LEU A 148 8.55 -11.47 -8.45
C LEU A 148 9.93 -12.13 -8.27
N HIS A 149 10.31 -12.52 -7.05
CA HIS A 149 11.63 -13.06 -6.70
C HIS A 149 12.82 -12.16 -7.12
N MET A 150 12.60 -10.86 -7.28
CA MET A 150 13.59 -9.90 -7.81
C MET A 150 14.51 -9.31 -6.74
N ARG A 151 15.14 -10.16 -5.92
CA ARG A 151 16.01 -9.71 -4.81
C ARG A 151 17.13 -8.75 -5.25
N HIS A 152 17.68 -8.95 -6.44
CA HIS A 152 18.78 -8.12 -6.97
C HIS A 152 18.33 -6.71 -7.39
N GLN A 153 17.07 -6.55 -7.83
CA GLN A 153 16.54 -5.28 -8.33
C GLN A 153 15.71 -4.50 -7.30
N ARG A 154 15.78 -4.88 -6.02
CA ARG A 154 15.01 -4.29 -4.92
C ARG A 154 15.08 -2.76 -4.88
N TYR A 155 16.28 -2.18 -5.04
CA TYR A 155 16.45 -0.72 -5.00
C TYR A 155 15.82 -0.01 -6.20
N LEU A 156 15.75 -0.68 -7.36
CA LEU A 156 15.14 -0.15 -8.57
C LEU A 156 13.61 -0.07 -8.43
N ILE A 157 13.01 -1.01 -7.69
CA ILE A 157 11.59 -0.99 -7.33
C ILE A 157 11.31 0.01 -6.19
N ALA A 158 12.21 0.13 -5.21
CA ALA A 158 12.02 1.02 -4.06
C ALA A 158 11.94 2.51 -4.45
N TYR A 159 12.68 2.94 -5.47
CA TYR A 159 12.71 4.34 -5.90
C TYR A 159 11.34 4.88 -6.36
N PRO A 160 10.66 4.28 -7.35
CA PRO A 160 9.33 4.74 -7.77
C PRO A 160 8.30 4.62 -6.64
N LEU A 161 8.37 3.58 -5.81
CA LEU A 161 7.47 3.41 -4.66
C LEU A 161 7.67 4.52 -3.62
N ALA A 162 8.92 4.89 -3.32
CA ALA A 162 9.22 6.00 -2.42
C ALA A 162 8.60 7.31 -2.91
N LEU A 163 8.66 7.56 -4.21
CA LEU A 163 8.08 8.75 -4.83
C LEU A 163 6.55 8.75 -4.69
N ILE A 164 5.91 7.61 -4.97
CA ILE A 164 4.45 7.44 -4.82
C ILE A 164 4.01 7.72 -3.37
N TYR A 165 4.62 7.06 -2.38
CA TYR A 165 4.23 7.25 -0.98
C TYR A 165 4.58 8.65 -0.46
N SER A 166 5.65 9.26 -0.95
CA SER A 166 5.97 10.66 -0.64
C SER A 166 4.85 11.60 -1.09
N VAL A 167 4.30 11.41 -2.29
CA VAL A 167 3.18 12.23 -2.77
C VAL A 167 1.92 12.01 -1.92
N PHE A 168 1.59 10.77 -1.56
CA PHE A 168 0.46 10.50 -0.65
C PHE A 168 0.62 11.17 0.72
N VAL A 169 1.83 11.16 1.28
CA VAL A 169 2.14 11.84 2.54
C VAL A 169 2.04 13.36 2.39
N LEU A 170 2.52 13.92 1.28
CA LEU A 170 2.38 15.36 0.99
C LEU A 170 0.91 15.77 0.87
N ILE A 171 0.09 15.01 0.15
CA ILE A 171 -1.38 15.25 0.04
C ILE A 171 -2.07 15.15 1.41
N THR A 172 -1.55 14.31 2.31
CA THR A 172 -2.12 14.15 3.65
C THR A 172 -1.81 15.35 4.54
N ILE A 173 -0.60 15.92 4.45
CA ILE A 173 -0.12 16.96 5.36
C ILE A 173 -0.42 18.37 4.86
N PHE A 174 -0.22 18.62 3.57
CA PHE A 174 -0.43 19.92 2.94
C PHE A 174 -1.83 20.03 2.33
#